data_AF-A0A9D8HKA5-F1
#
_entry.id   AF-A0A9D8HKA5-F1
#
_cell.length_a   1.000
_cell.length_b   1.000
_cell.length_c   1.000
_cell.angle_alpha   90.00
_cell.angle_beta   90.00
_cell.angle_gamma   90.00
#
_symmetry.space_group_name_H-M   'P 1'
#
loop_
_entity.id
_entity.type
_entity.pdbx_description
1 polymer ?
#
loop_
_entity_poly.entity_id
_entity_poly.type
_entity_poly.pdbx_seq_one_letter_code
_entity_poly.pdbx_strand_id
1 'polypeptide(L)'
;MAEKNFLSWVGFKGEDERKPAPTQNALDRIRELENQLNDLRSRRDITGLSREEFEILATETAMTMIKSAQQREAKANSAAQRIISETNRSSKEKLEAAETKAKSILSSAESRGRKYISAAEDDAADLILTAESEADKLLNQSARDAAQLTAAAKRDAQKLISDAAKNIVDYRTWLSSAISEAERLHRAQNASLKAAENAITESRQKLNHAFDRLSQLQGDINANLDSDNKPAGKVFVPGAGKKAAQAAARKQRAANNKNKKKSK
;
A
#
# COMPACT_ATOMS: atom_id res chain seq x y z
N MET A 1 -87.45 -10.76 10.77
CA MET A 1 -86.47 -10.45 11.83
C MET A 1 -87.15 -10.69 13.17
N ALA A 2 -86.64 -11.66 13.95
CA ALA A 2 -86.96 -12.02 15.35
C ALA A 2 -88.45 -12.40 15.63
N GLU A 3 -88.76 -13.43 16.41
CA GLU A 3 -88.28 -13.68 17.76
C GLU A 3 -87.93 -15.16 18.03
N LYS A 4 -86.84 -15.33 18.79
CA LYS A 4 -86.28 -16.60 19.23
C LYS A 4 -86.92 -16.95 20.58
N ASN A 5 -87.56 -18.11 20.68
CA ASN A 5 -88.04 -18.67 21.95
C ASN A 5 -86.85 -19.15 22.80
N PHE A 6 -86.51 -18.36 23.81
CA PHE A 6 -85.36 -18.53 24.72
C PHE A 6 -85.43 -19.78 25.62
N LEU A 7 -86.57 -20.50 25.67
CA LEU A 7 -86.79 -21.61 26.62
C LEU A 7 -86.43 -23.00 26.07
N SER A 8 -86.11 -23.18 24.79
CA SER A 8 -85.76 -24.50 24.24
C SER A 8 -84.31 -24.92 24.49
N TRP A 9 -83.44 -24.02 24.94
CA TRP A 9 -82.00 -24.30 25.18
C TRP A 9 -81.69 -24.73 26.63
N VAL A 10 -82.63 -24.54 27.57
CA VAL A 10 -82.46 -24.94 28.98
C VAL A 10 -83.22 -26.23 29.30
N GLY A 11 -83.48 -27.08 28.30
CA GLY A 11 -84.05 -28.42 28.50
C GLY A 11 -85.43 -28.47 29.16
N PHE A 12 -86.09 -27.33 29.33
CA PHE A 12 -87.38 -27.24 30.01
C PHE A 12 -88.50 -27.60 29.03
N LYS A 13 -88.85 -28.89 28.97
CA LYS A 13 -90.14 -29.31 28.46
C LYS A 13 -91.18 -28.97 29.52
N GLY A 14 -92.09 -28.06 29.20
CA GLY A 14 -93.25 -27.79 30.03
C GLY A 14 -93.95 -29.09 30.40
N GLU A 15 -94.28 -29.22 31.68
CA GLU A 15 -95.21 -30.22 32.18
C GLU A 15 -96.58 -29.99 31.53
N ASP A 16 -96.91 -30.81 30.54
CA ASP A 16 -98.30 -31.09 30.22
C ASP A 16 -98.80 -32.16 31.19
N GLU A 17 -99.49 -31.69 32.24
CA GLU A 17 -100.49 -32.45 32.97
C GLU A 17 -101.62 -32.88 32.02
N ARG A 18 -101.36 -33.95 31.27
CA ARG A 18 -102.34 -34.96 30.91
C ARG A 18 -101.63 -36.30 30.93
N LYS A 19 -101.35 -36.80 32.13
CA LYS A 19 -101.26 -38.25 32.32
C LYS A 19 -102.68 -38.77 32.18
N PRO A 20 -103.09 -39.43 31.07
CA PRO A 20 -104.14 -40.42 31.21
C PRO A 20 -103.65 -41.41 32.28
N ALA A 21 -104.56 -41.86 33.14
CA ALA A 21 -104.29 -42.91 34.11
C ALA A 21 -103.43 -44.01 33.46
N PRO A 22 -102.39 -44.56 34.13
CA PRO A 22 -101.50 -45.52 33.48
C PRO A 22 -102.31 -46.76 33.13
N THR A 23 -102.77 -46.85 31.89
CA THR A 23 -103.08 -48.11 31.21
C THR A 23 -101.77 -48.73 30.73
N GLN A 24 -100.77 -48.76 31.61
CA GLN A 24 -99.54 -49.50 31.38
C GLN A 24 -99.87 -50.97 31.64
N ASN A 25 -100.14 -51.66 30.52
CA ASN A 25 -100.22 -53.09 30.33
C ASN A 25 -100.18 -53.89 31.63
N ALA A 26 -101.35 -54.19 32.18
CA ALA A 26 -101.48 -55.17 33.26
C ALA A 26 -100.68 -56.44 32.93
N LEU A 27 -100.56 -56.82 31.66
CA LEU A 27 -99.76 -57.94 31.17
C LEU A 27 -98.24 -57.76 31.32
N ASP A 28 -97.67 -56.59 31.06
CA ASP A 28 -96.22 -56.35 31.24
C ASP A 28 -95.89 -56.27 32.73
N ARG A 29 -96.80 -55.68 33.53
CA ARG A 29 -96.70 -55.70 34.99
C ARG A 29 -96.87 -57.11 35.55
N ILE A 30 -97.74 -57.93 34.97
CA ILE A 30 -97.90 -59.35 35.32
C ILE A 30 -96.64 -60.12 34.94
N ARG A 31 -96.04 -59.91 33.77
CA ARG A 31 -94.77 -60.57 33.40
C ARG A 31 -93.59 -60.17 34.30
N GLU A 32 -93.49 -58.89 34.64
CA GLU A 32 -92.49 -58.40 35.60
C GLU A 32 -92.73 -59.01 36.97
N LEU A 33 -93.99 -59.07 37.45
CA LEU A 33 -94.36 -59.69 38.71
C LEU A 33 -94.21 -61.22 38.69
N GLU A 34 -94.43 -61.88 37.55
CA GLU A 34 -94.20 -63.32 37.34
C GLU A 34 -92.70 -63.61 37.38
N ASN A 35 -91.87 -62.80 36.71
CA ASN A 35 -90.41 -62.91 36.80
C ASN A 35 -89.92 -62.69 38.23
N GLN A 36 -90.46 -61.68 38.93
CA GLN A 36 -90.15 -61.43 40.33
C GLN A 36 -90.68 -62.55 41.25
N LEU A 37 -91.84 -63.14 40.98
CA LEU A 37 -92.39 -64.28 41.72
C LEU A 37 -91.58 -65.56 41.46
N ASN A 38 -91.08 -65.74 40.24
CA ASN A 38 -90.17 -66.83 39.89
C ASN A 38 -88.80 -66.66 40.54
N ASP A 39 -88.28 -65.43 40.59
CA ASP A 39 -87.05 -65.10 41.34
C ASP A 39 -87.24 -65.33 42.85
N LEU A 40 -88.40 -64.95 43.39
CA LEU A 40 -88.74 -65.19 44.80
C LEU A 40 -89.00 -66.68 45.09
N ARG A 41 -89.59 -67.45 44.16
CA ARG A 41 -89.75 -68.92 44.28
C ARG A 41 -88.40 -69.63 44.21
N SER A 42 -87.55 -69.23 43.26
CA SER A 42 -86.15 -69.67 43.13
C SER A 42 -85.36 -69.42 44.43
N ARG A 43 -85.50 -68.23 45.01
CA ARG A 43 -84.90 -67.89 46.31
C ARG A 43 -85.48 -68.69 47.48
N ARG A 44 -86.75 -69.09 47.41
CA ARG A 44 -87.42 -69.91 48.44
C ARG A 44 -87.00 -71.38 48.39
N ASP A 45 -86.63 -71.89 47.22
CA ASP A 45 -86.11 -73.27 47.06
C ASP A 45 -84.72 -73.46 47.69
N ILE A 46 -83.94 -72.40 47.89
CA ILE A 46 -82.62 -72.46 48.56
C ILE A 46 -82.72 -72.99 50.00
N THR A 47 -83.82 -72.70 50.69
CA THR A 47 -84.02 -73.09 52.10
C THR A 47 -84.44 -74.55 52.31
N GLY A 48 -84.71 -75.31 51.23
CA GLY A 48 -85.17 -76.70 51.26
C GLY A 48 -84.19 -77.73 50.69
N LEU A 49 -83.01 -77.32 50.22
CA LEU A 49 -82.00 -78.23 49.66
C LEU A 49 -81.26 -79.00 50.76
N SER A 50 -80.90 -80.25 50.48
CA SER A 50 -79.93 -80.98 51.28
C SER A 50 -78.54 -80.36 51.13
N ARG A 51 -77.65 -80.62 52.11
CA ARG A 51 -76.29 -80.06 52.12
C ARG A 51 -75.52 -80.36 50.82
N GLU A 52 -75.70 -81.55 50.27
CA GLU A 52 -75.04 -82.00 49.04
C GLU A 52 -75.57 -81.25 47.81
N GLU A 53 -76.88 -81.04 47.71
CA GLU A 53 -77.47 -80.29 46.59
C GLU A 53 -77.10 -78.80 46.63
N PHE A 54 -76.99 -78.23 47.84
CA PHE A 54 -76.50 -76.86 48.01
C PHE A 54 -75.03 -76.72 47.61
N GLU A 55 -74.18 -77.68 48.00
CA GLU A 55 -72.76 -77.70 47.60
C GLU A 55 -72.59 -77.90 46.08
N ILE A 56 -73.44 -78.72 45.43
CA ILE A 56 -73.47 -78.87 43.96
C ILE A 56 -73.90 -77.57 43.28
N LEU A 57 -74.98 -76.93 43.74
CA LEU A 57 -75.44 -75.66 43.17
C LEU A 57 -74.39 -74.55 43.35
N ALA A 58 -73.71 -74.50 44.50
CA ALA A 58 -72.64 -73.54 44.76
C ALA A 58 -71.43 -73.78 43.85
N THR A 59 -71.03 -75.04 43.64
CA THR A 59 -69.91 -75.38 42.74
C THR A 59 -70.25 -75.15 41.27
N GLU A 60 -71.49 -75.41 40.83
CA GLU A 60 -71.97 -75.09 39.49
C GLU A 60 -72.03 -73.58 39.25
N THR A 61 -72.54 -72.82 40.24
CA THR A 61 -72.55 -71.35 40.20
C THR A 61 -71.12 -70.78 40.18
N ALA A 62 -70.21 -71.31 41.00
CA ALA A 62 -68.81 -70.90 40.98
C ALA A 62 -68.14 -71.22 39.63
N MET A 63 -68.41 -72.39 39.05
CA MET A 63 -67.83 -72.80 37.77
C MET A 63 -68.37 -71.95 36.61
N THR A 64 -69.66 -71.61 36.59
CA THR A 64 -70.23 -70.69 35.60
C THR A 64 -69.67 -69.28 35.73
N MET A 65 -69.47 -68.78 36.97
CA MET A 65 -68.80 -67.50 37.21
C MET A 65 -67.34 -67.52 36.69
N ILE A 66 -66.56 -68.57 36.97
CA ILE A 66 -65.18 -68.74 36.49
C ILE A 66 -65.16 -68.75 34.95
N LYS A 67 -66.03 -69.53 34.32
CA LYS A 67 -66.11 -69.61 32.85
C LYS A 67 -66.46 -68.26 32.23
N SER A 68 -67.37 -67.51 32.85
CA SER A 68 -67.71 -66.14 32.41
C SER A 68 -66.52 -65.18 32.56
N ALA A 69 -65.75 -65.30 33.65
CA ALA A 69 -64.57 -64.48 33.91
C ALA A 69 -63.44 -64.79 32.92
N GLN A 70 -63.14 -66.06 32.68
CA GLN A 70 -62.17 -66.51 31.67
C GLN A 70 -62.55 -66.04 30.27
N GLN A 71 -63.84 -66.09 29.91
CA GLN A 71 -64.29 -65.60 28.61
C GLN A 71 -64.17 -64.07 28.49
N ARG A 72 -64.42 -63.32 29.57
CA ARG A 72 -64.17 -61.88 29.61
C ARG A 72 -62.67 -61.57 29.51
N GLU A 73 -61.83 -62.33 30.21
CA GLU A 73 -60.38 -62.20 30.17
C GLU A 73 -59.82 -62.49 28.77
N ALA A 74 -60.23 -63.57 28.13
CA ALA A 74 -59.83 -63.91 26.76
C ALA A 74 -60.24 -62.82 25.75
N LYS A 75 -61.46 -62.28 25.89
CA LYS A 75 -61.92 -61.15 25.06
C LYS A 75 -61.09 -59.89 25.30
N ALA A 76 -60.84 -59.54 26.56
CA ALA A 76 -60.02 -58.38 26.93
C ALA A 76 -58.57 -58.52 26.42
N ASN A 77 -57.95 -59.68 26.57
CA ASN A 77 -56.61 -59.97 26.05
C ASN A 77 -56.57 -59.86 24.52
N SER A 78 -57.57 -60.40 23.82
CA SER A 78 -57.63 -60.29 22.35
C SER A 78 -57.79 -58.84 21.89
N ALA A 79 -58.56 -58.03 22.61
CA ALA A 79 -58.72 -56.61 22.32
C ALA A 79 -57.42 -55.84 22.60
N ALA A 80 -56.75 -56.13 23.73
CA ALA A 80 -55.46 -55.52 24.07
C ALA A 80 -54.39 -55.85 23.02
N GLN A 81 -54.28 -57.10 22.59
CA GLN A 81 -53.33 -57.51 21.55
C GLN A 81 -53.59 -56.80 20.22
N ARG A 82 -54.86 -56.65 19.81
CA ARG A 82 -55.22 -55.87 18.61
C ARG A 82 -54.77 -54.42 18.74
N ILE A 83 -55.13 -53.76 19.84
CA ILE A 83 -54.74 -52.36 20.11
C ILE A 83 -53.22 -52.19 20.08
N ILE A 84 -52.47 -53.11 20.70
CA ILE A 84 -51.00 -53.08 20.68
C ILE A 84 -50.47 -53.21 19.25
N SER A 85 -51.00 -54.15 18.47
CA SER A 85 -50.56 -54.36 17.08
C SER A 85 -50.87 -53.15 16.18
N GLU A 86 -52.06 -52.55 16.32
CA GLU A 86 -52.47 -51.35 15.60
C GLU A 86 -51.64 -50.13 16.02
N THR A 87 -51.36 -49.98 17.31
CA THR A 87 -50.53 -48.90 17.85
C THR A 87 -49.10 -49.01 17.37
N ASN A 88 -48.54 -50.22 17.34
CA ASN A 88 -47.18 -50.47 16.86
C ASN A 88 -47.08 -50.18 15.35
N ARG A 89 -48.06 -50.66 14.58
CA ARG A 89 -48.16 -50.36 13.15
C ARG A 89 -48.26 -48.85 12.88
N SER A 90 -49.20 -48.17 13.54
CA SER A 90 -49.40 -46.72 13.37
C SER A 90 -48.16 -45.92 13.77
N SER A 91 -47.49 -46.32 14.85
CA SER A 91 -46.24 -45.68 15.29
C SER A 91 -45.13 -45.84 14.25
N LYS A 92 -44.98 -47.05 13.70
CA LYS A 92 -43.98 -47.32 12.66
C LYS A 92 -44.26 -46.51 11.38
N GLU A 93 -45.51 -46.49 10.91
CA GLU A 93 -45.91 -45.69 9.74
C GLU A 93 -45.63 -44.19 9.95
N LYS A 94 -45.92 -43.66 11.15
CA LYS A 94 -45.62 -42.25 11.49
C LYS A 94 -44.12 -41.97 11.53
N LEU A 95 -43.32 -42.89 12.06
CA LEU A 95 -41.86 -42.76 12.08
C LEU A 95 -41.27 -42.76 10.66
N GLU A 96 -41.69 -43.71 9.81
CA GLU A 96 -41.23 -43.79 8.42
C GLU A 96 -41.64 -42.54 7.61
N ALA A 97 -42.85 -42.03 7.82
CA ALA A 97 -43.31 -40.79 7.19
C ALA A 97 -42.50 -39.57 7.66
N ALA A 98 -42.20 -39.49 8.96
CA ALA A 98 -41.36 -38.42 9.51
C ALA A 98 -39.92 -38.49 8.98
N GLU A 99 -39.34 -39.69 8.90
CA GLU A 99 -38.00 -39.91 8.36
C GLU A 99 -37.92 -39.52 6.88
N THR A 100 -38.92 -39.92 6.09
CA THR A 100 -39.00 -39.56 4.66
C THR A 100 -39.06 -38.04 4.47
N LYS A 101 -39.85 -37.36 5.31
CA LYS A 101 -39.93 -35.90 5.32
C LYS A 101 -38.62 -35.24 5.74
N ALA A 102 -37.93 -35.79 6.74
CA ALA A 102 -36.63 -35.27 7.17
C ALA A 102 -35.58 -35.41 6.06
N LYS A 103 -35.53 -36.57 5.39
CA LYS A 103 -34.63 -36.81 4.25
C LYS A 103 -34.91 -35.87 3.07
N SER A 104 -36.18 -35.60 2.76
CA SER A 104 -36.53 -34.67 1.67
C SER A 104 -36.15 -33.22 2.00
N ILE A 105 -36.36 -32.78 3.25
CA ILE A 105 -35.91 -31.46 3.72
C ILE A 105 -34.39 -31.34 3.63
N LEU A 106 -33.66 -32.36 4.10
CA LEU A 106 -32.20 -32.38 4.05
C LEU A 106 -31.68 -32.30 2.61
N SER A 107 -32.20 -33.15 1.71
CA SER A 107 -31.81 -33.14 0.29
C SER A 107 -32.10 -31.78 -0.37
N SER A 108 -33.23 -31.15 -0.03
CA SER A 108 -33.57 -29.81 -0.52
C SER A 108 -32.60 -28.74 0.03
N ALA A 109 -32.22 -28.83 1.30
CA ALA A 109 -31.25 -27.93 1.92
C ALA A 109 -29.86 -28.09 1.32
N GLU A 110 -29.39 -29.33 1.12
CA GLU A 110 -28.12 -29.64 0.47
C GLU A 110 -28.07 -29.12 -0.97
N SER A 111 -29.15 -29.31 -1.74
CA SER A 111 -29.22 -28.79 -3.11
C SER A 111 -29.11 -27.26 -3.15
N ARG A 112 -29.78 -26.56 -2.22
CA ARG A 112 -29.64 -25.10 -2.10
C ARG A 112 -28.24 -24.69 -1.64
N GLY A 113 -27.70 -25.37 -0.63
CA GLY A 113 -26.35 -25.12 -0.12
C GLY A 113 -25.28 -25.27 -1.20
N ARG A 114 -25.36 -26.33 -2.00
CA ARG A 114 -24.46 -26.56 -3.15
C ARG A 114 -24.55 -25.44 -4.19
N LYS A 115 -25.76 -24.91 -4.46
CA LYS A 115 -25.92 -23.79 -5.40
C LYS A 115 -25.29 -22.51 -4.87
N TYR A 116 -25.45 -22.20 -3.59
CA TYR A 116 -24.81 -21.03 -3.00
C TYR A 116 -23.29 -21.15 -2.96
N ILE A 117 -22.77 -22.34 -2.66
CA ILE A 117 -21.33 -22.60 -2.69
C ILE A 117 -20.80 -22.44 -4.11
N SER A 118 -21.42 -23.08 -5.11
CA SER A 118 -21.02 -22.96 -6.51
C SER A 118 -21.03 -21.51 -6.99
N ALA A 119 -22.09 -20.75 -6.69
CA ALA A 119 -22.16 -19.34 -7.05
C ALA A 119 -21.06 -18.51 -6.39
N ALA A 120 -20.75 -18.78 -5.11
CA ALA A 120 -19.66 -18.09 -4.41
C ALA A 120 -18.28 -18.50 -4.95
N GLU A 121 -18.10 -19.75 -5.38
CA GLU A 121 -16.88 -20.23 -6.02
C GLU A 121 -16.69 -19.58 -7.40
N ASP A 122 -17.76 -19.48 -8.20
CA ASP A 122 -17.76 -18.81 -9.51
C ASP A 122 -17.46 -17.31 -9.35
N ASP A 123 -18.13 -16.62 -8.42
CA ASP A 123 -17.88 -15.20 -8.12
C ASP A 123 -16.44 -14.97 -7.65
N ALA A 124 -15.90 -15.86 -6.82
CA ALA A 124 -14.51 -15.79 -6.37
C ALA A 124 -13.52 -16.00 -7.54
N ALA A 125 -13.81 -16.93 -8.44
CA ALA A 125 -13.00 -17.16 -9.63
C ALA A 125 -12.99 -15.92 -10.55
N ASP A 126 -14.16 -15.29 -10.77
CA ASP A 126 -14.28 -14.07 -11.57
C ASP A 126 -13.53 -12.88 -10.93
N LEU A 127 -13.57 -12.76 -9.61
CA LEU A 127 -12.79 -11.75 -8.88
C LEU A 127 -11.28 -11.96 -9.05
N ILE A 128 -10.81 -13.21 -8.96
CA ILE A 128 -9.40 -13.54 -9.17
C ILE A 128 -8.98 -13.19 -10.61
N LEU A 129 -9.76 -13.61 -11.61
CA LEU A 129 -9.47 -13.32 -13.03
C LEU A 129 -9.43 -11.80 -13.29
N THR A 130 -10.34 -11.05 -12.68
CA THR A 130 -10.37 -9.58 -12.80
C THR A 130 -9.13 -8.97 -12.16
N ALA A 131 -8.78 -9.40 -10.94
CA ALA A 131 -7.60 -8.92 -10.22
C ALA A 131 -6.29 -9.23 -10.98
N GLU A 132 -6.16 -10.43 -11.56
CA GLU A 132 -5.02 -10.81 -12.39
C GLU A 132 -4.92 -9.93 -13.64
N SER A 133 -6.03 -9.71 -14.34
CA SER A 133 -6.09 -8.83 -15.52
C SER A 133 -5.71 -7.39 -15.19
N GLU A 134 -6.16 -6.87 -14.05
CA GLU A 134 -5.81 -5.53 -13.58
C GLU A 134 -4.33 -5.44 -13.18
N ALA A 135 -3.81 -6.45 -12.48
CA ALA A 135 -2.40 -6.53 -12.12
C ALA A 135 -1.51 -6.54 -13.37
N ASP A 136 -1.86 -7.35 -14.38
CA ASP A 136 -1.13 -7.40 -15.65
C ASP A 136 -1.17 -6.06 -16.41
N LYS A 137 -2.32 -5.38 -16.42
CA LYS A 137 -2.43 -4.04 -17.01
C LYS A 137 -1.51 -3.05 -16.30
N LEU A 138 -1.52 -3.06 -14.97
CA LEU A 138 -0.69 -2.17 -14.16
C LEU A 138 0.80 -2.45 -14.36
N LEU A 139 1.21 -3.73 -14.39
CA LEU A 139 2.59 -4.13 -14.64
C LEU A 139 3.05 -3.72 -16.04
N ASN A 140 2.23 -3.97 -17.06
CA ASN A 140 2.54 -3.57 -18.43
C ASN A 140 2.65 -2.04 -18.58
N GLN A 141 1.77 -1.30 -17.92
CA GLN A 141 1.82 0.15 -17.90
C GLN A 141 3.10 0.64 -17.20
N SER A 142 3.39 0.11 -16.00
CA SER A 142 4.60 0.43 -15.25
C SER A 142 5.88 0.13 -16.04
N ALA A 143 5.94 -1.00 -16.74
CA ALA A 143 7.06 -1.38 -17.59
C ALA A 143 7.25 -0.40 -18.76
N ARG A 144 6.16 0.03 -19.41
CA ARG A 144 6.20 1.04 -20.47
C ARG A 144 6.66 2.39 -19.94
N ASP A 145 6.14 2.83 -18.80
CA ASP A 145 6.50 4.11 -18.19
C ASP A 145 7.97 4.12 -17.74
N ALA A 146 8.45 3.02 -17.15
CA ALA A 146 9.86 2.85 -16.79
C ALA A 146 10.78 2.88 -18.03
N ALA A 147 10.36 2.24 -19.13
CA ALA A 147 11.10 2.27 -20.40
C ALA A 147 11.14 3.68 -21.00
N GLN A 148 10.02 4.41 -20.97
CA GLN A 148 9.94 5.80 -21.43
C GLN A 148 10.83 6.72 -20.59
N LEU A 149 10.79 6.60 -19.26
CA LEU A 149 11.61 7.38 -18.34
C LEU A 149 13.10 7.11 -18.58
N THR A 150 13.48 5.84 -18.73
CA THR A 150 14.87 5.46 -19.05
C THR A 150 15.32 6.02 -20.39
N ALA A 151 14.46 5.98 -21.41
CA ALA A 151 14.76 6.55 -22.72
C ALA A 151 14.85 8.09 -22.70
N ALA A 152 14.03 8.77 -21.90
CA ALA A 152 14.14 10.21 -21.67
C ALA A 152 15.45 10.56 -20.96
N ALA A 153 15.75 9.88 -19.84
CA ALA A 153 16.99 10.08 -19.10
C ALA A 153 18.25 9.84 -19.95
N LYS A 154 18.24 8.83 -20.83
CA LYS A 154 19.34 8.59 -21.79
C LYS A 154 19.51 9.74 -22.76
N ARG A 155 18.41 10.28 -23.32
CA ARG A 155 18.46 11.43 -24.24
C ARG A 155 18.98 12.68 -23.53
N ASP A 156 18.53 12.94 -22.31
CA ASP A 156 18.98 14.08 -21.53
C ASP A 156 20.46 13.97 -21.15
N ALA A 157 20.91 12.78 -20.76
CA ALA A 157 22.33 12.50 -20.50
C ALA A 157 23.18 12.71 -21.77
N GLN A 158 22.73 12.23 -22.93
CA GLN A 158 23.43 12.45 -24.21
C GLN A 158 23.51 13.94 -24.55
N LYS A 159 22.43 14.70 -24.33
CA LYS A 159 22.42 16.14 -24.54
C LYS A 159 23.39 16.85 -23.61
N LEU A 160 23.40 16.52 -22.32
CA LEU A 160 24.32 17.08 -21.33
C LEU A 160 25.78 16.80 -21.71
N ILE A 161 26.10 15.57 -22.13
CA ILE A 161 27.45 15.22 -22.59
C ILE A 161 27.83 16.03 -23.83
N SER A 162 26.93 16.18 -24.79
CA SER A 162 27.17 16.99 -26.00
C SER A 162 27.40 18.46 -25.65
N ASP A 163 26.59 19.03 -24.77
CA ASP A 163 26.73 20.42 -24.33
C ASP A 163 28.04 20.64 -23.56
N ALA A 164 28.41 19.69 -22.68
CA ALA A 164 29.69 19.72 -21.98
C ALA A 164 30.88 19.62 -22.94
N ALA A 165 30.83 18.73 -23.93
CA ALA A 165 31.87 18.59 -24.94
C ALA A 165 32.04 19.89 -25.75
N LYS A 166 30.94 20.54 -26.13
CA LYS A 166 30.96 21.85 -26.80
C LYS A 166 31.60 22.91 -25.92
N ASN A 167 31.19 23.02 -24.66
CA ASN A 167 31.76 24.00 -23.72
C ASN A 167 33.26 23.80 -23.52
N ILE A 168 33.76 22.55 -23.49
CA ILE A 168 35.20 22.26 -23.41
C ILE A 168 35.94 22.79 -24.64
N VAL A 169 35.41 22.57 -25.84
CA VAL A 169 36.02 23.07 -27.09
C VAL A 169 36.02 24.59 -27.14
N ASP A 170 34.91 25.22 -26.74
CA ASP A 170 34.77 26.67 -26.67
C ASP A 170 35.78 27.25 -25.67
N TYR A 171 35.89 26.65 -24.47
CA TYR A 171 36.85 27.06 -23.46
C TYR A 171 38.30 26.89 -23.92
N ARG A 172 38.62 25.79 -24.61
CA ARG A 172 39.96 25.57 -25.18
C ARG A 172 40.32 26.63 -26.22
N THR A 173 39.37 26.98 -27.08
CA THR A 173 39.56 28.01 -28.11
C THR A 173 39.78 29.38 -27.48
N TRP A 174 39.01 29.71 -26.44
CA TRP A 174 39.19 30.92 -25.65
C TRP A 174 40.57 30.96 -24.97
N LEU A 175 40.98 29.86 -24.32
CA LEU A 175 42.30 29.76 -23.70
C LEU A 175 43.44 29.95 -24.70
N SER A 176 43.37 29.33 -25.88
CA SER A 176 44.39 29.52 -26.93
C SER A 176 44.49 30.98 -27.39
N SER A 177 43.35 31.67 -27.48
CA SER A 177 43.30 33.10 -27.81
C SER A 177 43.91 33.96 -26.69
N ALA A 178 43.57 33.65 -25.44
CA ALA A 178 44.10 34.33 -24.27
C ALA A 178 45.63 34.15 -24.13
N ILE A 179 46.15 32.94 -24.36
CA ILE A 179 47.60 32.66 -24.35
C ILE A 179 48.29 33.46 -25.45
N SER A 180 47.74 33.44 -26.68
CA SER A 180 48.33 34.18 -27.81
C SER A 180 48.39 35.69 -27.54
N GLU A 181 47.35 36.24 -26.91
CA GLU A 181 47.30 37.64 -26.52
C GLU A 181 48.28 37.97 -25.37
N ALA A 182 48.38 37.08 -24.38
CA ALA A 182 49.37 37.21 -23.30
C ALA A 182 50.81 37.21 -23.83
N GLU A 183 51.14 36.31 -24.77
CA GLU A 183 52.45 36.30 -25.43
C GLU A 183 52.71 37.57 -26.23
N ARG A 184 51.69 38.08 -26.95
CA ARG A 184 51.77 39.33 -27.71
C ARG A 184 52.06 40.50 -26.78
N LEU A 185 51.33 40.61 -25.66
CA LEU A 185 51.53 41.63 -24.63
C LEU A 185 52.92 41.53 -24.02
N HIS A 186 53.39 40.33 -23.68
CA HIS A 186 54.72 40.13 -23.13
C HIS A 186 55.83 40.56 -24.12
N ARG A 187 55.70 40.23 -25.40
CA ARG A 187 56.63 40.70 -26.45
C ARG A 187 56.63 42.22 -26.56
N ALA A 188 55.44 42.84 -26.58
CA ALA A 188 55.31 44.30 -26.63
C ALA A 188 55.92 44.97 -25.40
N GLN A 189 55.66 44.46 -24.20
CA GLN A 189 56.26 44.95 -22.96
C GLN A 189 57.78 44.86 -22.99
N ASN A 190 58.34 43.72 -23.42
CA ASN A 190 59.78 43.54 -23.51
C ASN A 190 60.42 44.46 -24.57
N ALA A 191 59.74 44.70 -25.70
CA ALA A 191 60.19 45.66 -26.71
C ALA A 191 60.20 47.10 -26.16
N SER A 192 59.14 47.49 -25.44
CA SER A 192 59.05 48.79 -24.77
C SER A 192 60.14 48.96 -23.70
N LEU A 193 60.43 47.91 -22.92
CA LEU A 193 61.49 47.93 -21.91
C LEU A 193 62.87 48.08 -22.55
N LYS A 194 63.17 47.33 -23.61
CA LYS A 194 64.42 47.50 -24.38
C LYS A 194 64.54 48.89 -25.02
N ALA A 195 63.45 49.43 -25.54
CA ALA A 195 63.42 50.79 -26.08
C ALA A 195 63.74 51.83 -24.99
N ALA A 196 63.18 51.65 -23.79
CA ALA A 196 63.50 52.49 -22.63
C ALA A 196 64.96 52.34 -22.18
N GLU A 197 65.50 51.12 -22.12
CA GLU A 197 66.91 50.85 -21.80
C GLU A 197 67.86 51.53 -22.78
N ASN A 198 67.56 51.45 -24.08
CA ASN A 198 68.34 52.12 -25.13
C ASN A 198 68.28 53.64 -24.97
N ALA A 199 67.09 54.21 -24.73
CA ALA A 199 66.92 55.65 -24.50
C ALA A 199 67.69 56.14 -23.26
N ILE A 200 67.70 55.35 -22.18
CA ILE A 200 68.50 55.65 -20.98
C ILE A 200 70.00 55.61 -21.30
N THR A 201 70.43 54.63 -22.08
CA THR A 201 71.84 54.49 -22.49
C THR A 201 72.29 55.65 -23.36
N GLU A 202 71.49 56.05 -24.34
CA GLU A 202 71.73 57.23 -25.16
C GLU A 202 71.76 58.51 -24.32
N SER A 203 70.84 58.64 -23.35
CA SER A 203 70.81 59.77 -22.43
C SER A 203 72.10 59.83 -21.59
N ARG A 204 72.57 58.69 -21.06
CA ARG A 204 73.85 58.58 -20.35
C ARG A 204 75.04 58.94 -21.23
N GLN A 205 75.07 58.51 -22.49
CA GLN A 205 76.12 58.90 -23.44
C GLN A 205 76.12 60.41 -23.72
N LYS A 206 74.93 61.01 -23.93
CA LYS A 206 74.79 62.46 -24.09
C LYS A 206 75.28 63.22 -22.85
N LEU A 207 74.94 62.72 -21.65
CA LEU A 207 75.44 63.28 -20.39
C LEU A 207 76.96 63.17 -20.29
N ASN A 208 77.54 62.00 -20.59
CA ASN A 208 78.99 61.82 -20.61
C ASN A 208 79.67 62.79 -21.58
N HIS A 209 79.15 62.93 -22.81
CA HIS A 209 79.67 63.90 -23.77
C HIS A 209 79.52 65.35 -23.30
N ALA A 210 78.43 65.69 -22.62
CA ALA A 210 78.26 67.01 -22.03
C ALA A 210 79.27 67.26 -20.90
N PHE A 211 79.51 66.27 -20.03
CA PHE A 211 80.54 66.34 -18.99
C PHE A 211 81.94 66.47 -19.59
N ASP A 212 82.27 65.69 -20.63
CA ASP A 212 83.55 65.81 -21.34
C ASP A 212 83.72 67.21 -21.94
N ARG A 213 82.68 67.77 -22.55
CA ARG A 213 82.69 69.13 -23.09
C ARG A 213 82.85 70.18 -21.98
N LEU A 214 82.17 70.03 -20.85
CA LEU A 214 82.32 70.91 -19.70
C LEU A 214 83.73 70.83 -19.09
N SER A 215 84.30 69.64 -18.98
CA SER A 215 85.67 69.44 -18.53
C SER A 215 86.67 70.07 -19.49
N GLN A 216 86.47 69.91 -20.81
CA GLN A 216 87.28 70.59 -21.83
C GLN A 216 87.13 72.12 -21.73
N LEU A 217 85.91 72.63 -21.56
CA LEU A 217 85.66 74.06 -21.37
C LEU A 217 86.32 74.59 -20.10
N GLN A 218 86.23 73.86 -18.98
CA GLN A 218 86.91 74.21 -17.73
C GLN A 218 88.42 74.26 -17.91
N GLY A 219 89.00 73.28 -18.62
CA GLY A 219 90.41 73.29 -18.98
C GLY A 219 90.81 74.48 -19.86
N ASP A 220 90.00 74.81 -20.87
CA ASP A 220 90.21 75.97 -21.72
C ASP A 220 90.05 77.30 -20.96
N ILE A 221 89.11 77.40 -20.00
CA ILE A 221 88.95 78.57 -19.13
C ILE A 221 90.19 78.73 -18.24
N ASN A 222 90.60 77.68 -17.51
CA ASN A 222 91.77 77.72 -16.64
C ASN A 222 93.05 78.08 -17.40
N ALA A 223 93.21 77.63 -18.64
CA ALA A 223 94.36 77.97 -19.48
C ALA A 223 94.37 79.43 -19.98
N ASN A 224 93.22 80.12 -19.96
CA ASN A 224 93.05 81.51 -20.39
C ASN A 224 93.02 82.52 -19.22
N LEU A 225 93.22 82.06 -17.97
CA LEU A 225 93.31 82.91 -16.77
C LEU A 225 94.78 83.07 -16.32
N ASP A 226 95.13 84.23 -15.79
CA ASP A 226 96.42 84.50 -15.16
C ASP A 226 96.44 84.09 -13.66
N SER A 227 97.58 84.26 -12.97
CA SER A 227 97.77 83.85 -11.58
C SER A 227 96.84 84.54 -10.57
N ASP A 228 96.24 85.68 -10.97
CA ASP A 228 95.32 86.48 -10.14
C ASP A 228 93.85 86.26 -10.57
N ASN A 229 93.57 85.19 -11.33
CA ASN A 229 92.24 84.79 -11.81
C ASN A 229 91.60 85.80 -12.79
N LYS A 230 92.39 86.59 -13.53
CA LYS A 230 91.91 87.53 -14.56
C LYS A 230 92.14 86.98 -15.98
N PRO A 231 91.32 87.39 -16.97
CA PRO A 231 91.50 86.94 -18.35
C PRO A 231 92.86 87.41 -18.91
N ALA A 232 93.69 86.47 -19.36
CA ALA A 232 95.01 86.75 -19.92
C ALA A 232 94.98 87.50 -21.27
N GLY A 233 93.79 87.65 -21.89
CA GLY A 233 93.59 88.39 -23.14
C GLY A 233 92.17 88.97 -23.28
N LYS A 234 92.00 89.99 -24.13
CA LYS A 234 90.72 90.71 -24.32
C LYS A 234 89.64 89.91 -25.08
N VAL A 235 89.98 88.76 -25.65
CA VAL A 235 89.07 87.91 -26.44
C VAL A 235 89.29 86.45 -26.06
N PHE A 236 88.22 85.73 -25.71
CA PHE A 236 88.26 84.29 -25.48
C PHE A 236 88.61 83.57 -26.79
N VAL A 237 89.67 82.75 -26.78
CA VAL A 237 90.06 81.93 -27.93
C VAL A 237 89.79 80.46 -27.61
N PRO A 238 88.73 79.86 -28.19
CA PRO A 238 88.45 78.43 -28.03
C PRO A 238 89.65 77.56 -28.44
N GLY A 239 90.00 76.55 -27.63
CA GLY A 239 91.10 75.62 -27.92
C GLY A 239 92.51 76.14 -27.64
N ALA A 240 92.66 77.29 -26.98
CA ALA A 240 93.95 77.77 -26.48
C ALA A 240 94.60 76.77 -25.50
N GLY A 241 93.81 76.09 -24.66
CA GLY A 241 94.29 75.04 -23.75
C GLY A 241 94.89 73.85 -24.48
N LYS A 242 94.28 73.39 -25.59
CA LYS A 242 94.84 72.32 -26.44
C LYS A 242 96.18 72.73 -27.07
N LYS A 243 96.32 73.99 -27.52
CA LYS A 243 97.60 74.50 -28.07
C LYS A 243 98.67 74.63 -26.99
N ALA A 244 98.32 75.09 -25.79
CA ALA A 244 99.23 75.19 -24.65
C ALA A 244 99.70 73.81 -24.16
N ALA A 245 98.79 72.85 -24.01
CA ALA A 245 99.11 71.48 -23.62
C ALA A 245 99.97 70.77 -24.68
N GLN A 246 99.68 70.94 -25.97
CA GLN A 246 100.51 70.41 -27.05
C GLN A 246 101.89 71.08 -27.10
N ALA A 247 102.00 72.38 -26.83
CA ALA A 247 103.27 73.08 -26.72
C ALA A 247 104.07 72.59 -25.50
N ALA A 248 103.43 72.38 -24.35
CA ALA A 248 104.05 71.82 -23.15
C ALA A 248 104.50 70.37 -23.37
N ALA A 249 103.69 69.53 -24.01
CA ALA A 249 104.04 68.15 -24.36
C ALA A 249 105.17 68.10 -25.40
N ARG A 250 105.19 69.02 -26.38
CA ARG A 250 106.32 69.16 -27.31
C ARG A 250 107.59 69.61 -26.59
N LYS A 251 107.50 70.53 -25.62
CA LYS A 251 108.63 70.93 -24.76
C LYS A 251 109.12 69.77 -23.88
N GLN A 252 108.23 68.99 -23.26
CA GLN A 252 108.59 67.81 -22.48
C GLN A 252 109.20 66.69 -23.35
N ARG A 253 108.65 66.41 -24.54
CA ARG A 253 109.23 65.46 -25.50
C ARG A 253 110.60 65.93 -25.99
N ALA A 254 110.78 67.22 -26.24
CA ALA A 254 112.08 67.80 -26.60
C ALA A 254 113.09 67.75 -25.44
N ALA A 255 112.64 67.94 -24.19
CA ALA A 255 113.47 67.80 -23.00
C ALA A 255 113.89 66.33 -22.77
N ASN A 256 112.97 65.37 -22.89
CA ASN A 256 113.27 63.94 -22.77
C ASN A 256 114.20 63.43 -23.88
N ASN A 257 114.08 63.94 -25.12
CA ASN A 257 115.01 63.59 -26.20
C ASN A 257 116.41 64.21 -26.00
N LYS A 258 116.52 65.41 -25.40
CA LYS A 258 117.82 66.00 -25.03
C LYS A 258 118.52 65.20 -23.92
N ASN A 259 117.78 64.67 -22.95
CA ASN A 259 118.35 63.81 -21.91
C ASN A 259 118.80 62.43 -22.44
N LYS A 260 118.08 61.84 -23.40
CA LYS A 260 118.52 60.57 -24.05
C LYS A 260 119.79 60.71 -24.90
N LYS A 261 120.09 61.92 -25.43
CA LYS A 261 121.33 62.20 -26.20
C LYS A 261 122.56 62.48 -25.33
N LYS A 262 122.41 62.62 -24.00
CA LYS A 262 123.51 62.80 -23.03
C LYS A 262 123.90 61.51 -22.27
N SER A 263 123.28 60.37 -22.60
CA SER A 263 123.48 59.07 -21.92
C SER A 263 124.13 58.02 -22.84
N LYS A 264 124.91 58.44 -23.84
CA LYS A 264 125.74 57.57 -24.68
C LYS A 264 127.17 58.07 -24.67
#